data_AF-A0A285CU56-F1
#
_entry.id   AF-A0A285CU56-F1
#
_cell.length_a   1.000
_cell.length_b   1.000
_cell.length_c   1.000
_cell.angle_alpha   90.00
_cell.angle_beta   90.00
_cell.angle_gamma   90.00
#
_symmetry.space_group_name_H-M   'P 1'
#
loop_
_entity.id
_entity.type
_entity.pdbx_description
1 polymer ?
#
loop_
_entity_poly.entity_id
_entity_poly.type
_entity_poly.pdbx_seq_one_letter_code
_entity_poly.pdbx_strand_id
1 'polypeptide(L)'
;MKTASCIVCPKRCATGSRTRQTTLPYSEGQVSLSSVATARAARVGLAAMQGRCSYQGTTLAGPGDGLTIAGVGARMGGTALVSGVTHVLTGGNWITKARLGLPQDWRGDGAGVAAPGAGGLVAPVQGLHIGTVAALLDPGDSNPFGDATMIQVQLPLSGDPPVALWARFAQPHATASAGIQFLPEIGDEVVVGFFSDDPAAPVVLGALHSGKIARARPATEKNELKGLTTRSGLSITFDDDKKILTLLTPGGHSVEMNDDTKELHLKDLTGNTLTMAQAGVTLESKGTLDLKAQGAVTISSTSGDVTAKGLNVTLDGSVGVKAKGGATSELSAGGQTVVKGAMVMIN
;
A
#
# COMPACT_ATOMS: atom_id res chain seq x y z
N MET A 1 -63.81 -34.74 -12.13
CA MET A 1 -62.97 -33.97 -11.20
C MET A 1 -61.55 -34.51 -11.27
N LYS A 2 -60.60 -33.75 -11.84
CA LYS A 2 -59.18 -34.13 -11.78
C LYS A 2 -58.65 -33.65 -10.43
N THR A 3 -58.47 -34.55 -9.49
CA THR A 3 -57.95 -34.26 -8.15
C THR A 3 -56.46 -33.98 -8.24
N ALA A 4 -56.06 -32.73 -8.01
CA ALA A 4 -54.67 -32.38 -7.77
C ALA A 4 -54.35 -32.62 -6.29
N SER A 5 -53.24 -33.28 -5.99
CA SER A 5 -52.77 -33.47 -4.62
C SER A 5 -51.58 -32.53 -4.36
N CYS A 6 -51.78 -31.56 -3.48
CA CYS A 6 -50.78 -30.57 -3.11
C CYS A 6 -50.44 -30.71 -1.63
N ILE A 7 -49.15 -30.83 -1.33
CA ILE A 7 -48.62 -30.74 0.03
C ILE A 7 -47.85 -29.42 0.12
N VAL A 8 -48.39 -28.47 0.88
CA VAL A 8 -47.82 -27.14 1.08
C VAL A 8 -47.46 -26.98 2.55
N CYS A 9 -46.22 -26.57 2.82
CA CYS A 9 -45.81 -26.21 4.18
C CYS A 9 -46.33 -24.79 4.48
N PRO A 10 -46.97 -24.56 5.64
CA PRO A 10 -47.49 -23.25 5.99
C PRO A 10 -46.37 -22.21 6.12
N LYS A 11 -46.72 -20.93 5.88
CA LYS A 11 -45.82 -19.77 5.99
C LYS A 11 -44.98 -19.84 7.26
N ARG A 12 -43.68 -20.13 7.14
CA ARG A 12 -42.74 -19.93 8.24
C ARG A 12 -42.37 -18.44 8.27
N CYS A 13 -42.63 -17.76 9.37
CA CYS A 13 -42.05 -16.44 9.60
C CYS A 13 -40.53 -16.59 9.70
N ALA A 14 -39.79 -15.96 8.78
CA ALA A 14 -38.35 -15.82 8.88
C ALA A 14 -38.06 -14.82 10.02
N THR A 15 -37.88 -15.30 11.25
CA THR A 15 -37.64 -14.47 12.45
C THR A 15 -36.16 -14.27 12.79
N GLY A 16 -35.24 -14.77 11.97
CA GLY A 16 -33.81 -14.59 12.21
C GLY A 16 -33.33 -13.23 11.70
N SER A 17 -33.16 -12.26 12.60
CA SER A 17 -32.30 -11.10 12.35
C SER A 17 -30.90 -11.59 11.97
N ARG A 18 -30.52 -11.39 10.70
CA ARG A 18 -29.16 -11.67 10.22
C ARG A 18 -28.59 -10.36 9.70
N THR A 19 -27.96 -9.59 10.58
CA THR A 19 -27.15 -8.45 10.19
C THR A 19 -26.04 -8.95 9.27
N ARG A 20 -25.96 -8.43 8.05
CA ARG A 20 -24.89 -8.74 7.10
C ARG A 20 -24.10 -7.47 6.85
N GLN A 21 -22.80 -7.59 6.89
CA GLN A 21 -21.86 -6.49 6.65
C GLN A 21 -21.19 -6.73 5.31
N THR A 22 -21.00 -5.66 4.55
CA THR A 22 -19.96 -5.58 3.53
C THR A 22 -18.97 -4.53 4.01
N THR A 23 -17.69 -4.79 3.80
CA THR A 23 -16.63 -3.98 4.38
C THR A 23 -16.10 -2.91 3.43
N LEU A 24 -16.55 -2.86 2.16
CA LEU A 24 -15.99 -1.94 1.18
C LEU A 24 -17.01 -1.37 0.19
N PRO A 25 -16.75 -0.14 -0.33
CA PRO A 25 -17.50 0.38 -1.47
C PRO A 25 -17.22 -0.50 -2.69
N TYR A 26 -18.30 -1.00 -3.29
CA TYR A 26 -18.29 -1.69 -4.57
C TYR A 26 -17.74 -0.77 -5.66
N SER A 27 -17.04 -1.34 -6.64
CA SER A 27 -16.59 -0.63 -7.85
C SER A 27 -17.78 0.00 -8.58
N GLU A 28 -17.51 0.95 -9.47
CA GLU A 28 -18.54 1.41 -10.41
C GLU A 28 -19.04 0.20 -11.22
N GLY A 29 -20.36 -0.01 -11.26
CA GLY A 29 -21.00 -1.13 -11.96
C GLY A 29 -21.15 -2.45 -11.18
N GLN A 30 -20.65 -2.58 -9.94
CA GLN A 30 -20.89 -3.76 -9.10
C GLN A 30 -22.27 -3.75 -8.41
N VAL A 31 -22.75 -4.93 -8.00
CA VAL A 31 -24.06 -5.09 -7.35
C VAL A 31 -24.09 -4.29 -6.05
N SER A 32 -24.83 -3.19 -6.05
CA SER A 32 -24.98 -2.35 -4.86
C SER A 32 -25.57 -3.14 -3.68
N LEU A 33 -25.23 -2.72 -2.47
CA LEU A 33 -25.88 -3.19 -1.24
C LEU A 33 -27.40 -3.17 -1.31
N SER A 34 -27.96 -2.12 -1.94
CA SER A 34 -29.40 -1.99 -2.12
C SER A 34 -29.97 -3.08 -3.04
N SER A 35 -29.29 -3.42 -4.12
CA SER A 35 -29.67 -4.52 -5.02
C SER A 35 -29.63 -5.87 -4.30
N VAL A 36 -28.58 -6.13 -3.51
CA VAL A 36 -28.47 -7.36 -2.69
C VAL A 36 -29.60 -7.44 -1.65
N ALA A 37 -29.85 -6.34 -0.93
CA ALA A 37 -30.92 -6.27 0.05
C ALA A 37 -32.30 -6.50 -0.58
N THR A 38 -32.56 -5.88 -1.73
CA THR A 38 -33.81 -6.03 -2.49
C THR A 38 -33.99 -7.48 -2.97
N ALA A 39 -32.96 -8.10 -3.53
CA ALA A 39 -33.01 -9.49 -3.98
C ALA A 39 -33.28 -10.46 -2.81
N ARG A 40 -32.66 -10.22 -1.64
CA ARG A 40 -32.90 -11.00 -0.44
C ARG A 40 -34.33 -10.81 0.09
N ALA A 41 -34.84 -9.58 0.12
CA ALA A 41 -36.22 -9.28 0.53
C ALA A 41 -37.25 -9.95 -0.41
N ALA A 42 -37.04 -9.85 -1.73
CA ALA A 42 -37.91 -10.50 -2.71
C ALA A 42 -37.95 -12.03 -2.53
N ARG A 43 -36.80 -12.64 -2.21
CA ARG A 43 -36.73 -14.09 -1.98
C ARG A 43 -37.55 -14.55 -0.77
N VAL A 44 -37.69 -13.73 0.27
CA VAL A 44 -38.54 -14.07 1.44
C VAL A 44 -40.00 -14.27 0.99
N GLY A 45 -40.50 -13.41 0.11
CA GLY A 45 -41.84 -13.56 -0.48
C GLY A 45 -41.97 -14.85 -1.30
N LEU A 46 -40.97 -15.14 -2.14
CA LEU A 46 -40.95 -16.35 -2.99
C LEU A 46 -40.73 -17.65 -2.19
N ALA A 47 -40.18 -17.56 -0.98
CA ALA A 47 -39.99 -18.68 -0.06
C ALA A 47 -41.16 -18.88 0.89
N ALA A 48 -42.17 -17.99 0.89
CA ALA A 48 -43.29 -18.03 1.83
C ALA A 48 -44.22 -19.23 1.62
N MET A 49 -44.33 -19.74 0.39
CA MET A 49 -45.11 -20.93 0.05
C MET A 49 -44.21 -21.98 -0.61
N GLN A 50 -43.81 -22.99 0.17
CA GLN A 50 -42.98 -24.09 -0.30
C GLN A 50 -43.76 -25.41 -0.26
N GLY A 51 -43.59 -26.24 -1.28
CA GLY A 51 -44.34 -27.49 -1.34
C GLY A 51 -44.13 -28.28 -2.62
N ARG A 52 -44.96 -29.31 -2.79
CA ARG A 52 -45.04 -30.10 -4.02
C ARG A 52 -46.50 -30.32 -4.39
N CYS A 53 -46.82 -30.14 -5.66
CA CYS A 53 -48.13 -30.43 -6.23
C CYS A 53 -47.99 -31.49 -7.30
N SER A 54 -48.86 -32.50 -7.27
CA SER A 54 -48.97 -33.52 -8.31
C SER A 54 -50.34 -33.42 -8.97
N TYR A 55 -50.38 -33.35 -10.29
CA TYR A 55 -51.59 -33.26 -11.10
C TYR A 55 -51.44 -34.04 -12.40
N GLN A 56 -52.57 -34.26 -13.08
CA GLN A 56 -52.58 -34.99 -14.35
C GLN A 56 -51.74 -34.26 -15.39
N GLY A 57 -50.96 -35.04 -16.14
CA GLY A 57 -50.03 -34.60 -17.17
C GLY A 57 -50.47 -33.39 -17.97
N THR A 58 -49.69 -32.31 -17.85
CA THR A 58 -49.80 -31.09 -18.63
C THR A 58 -48.46 -30.37 -18.65
N THR A 59 -48.21 -29.59 -19.71
CA THR A 59 -47.03 -28.74 -19.93
C THR A 59 -47.30 -27.26 -19.66
N LEU A 60 -48.52 -26.89 -19.22
CA LEU A 60 -48.95 -25.49 -19.08
C LEU A 60 -48.21 -24.70 -18.00
N ALA A 61 -47.59 -25.37 -17.03
CA ALA A 61 -46.82 -24.72 -15.97
C ALA A 61 -45.35 -25.16 -16.07
N GLY A 62 -44.47 -24.20 -16.28
CA GLY A 62 -43.02 -24.34 -16.29
C GLY A 62 -42.34 -23.68 -15.09
N PRO A 63 -41.03 -23.91 -14.89
CA PRO A 63 -40.25 -23.17 -13.90
C PRO A 63 -40.29 -21.65 -14.16
N GLY A 64 -40.57 -20.85 -13.13
CA GLY A 64 -40.76 -19.40 -13.25
C GLY A 64 -42.22 -18.94 -13.24
N ASP A 65 -43.16 -19.84 -13.54
CA ASP A 65 -44.58 -19.52 -13.58
C ASP A 65 -45.20 -19.44 -12.16
N GLY A 66 -46.32 -18.72 -12.06
CA GLY A 66 -47.17 -18.72 -10.87
C GLY A 66 -48.23 -19.81 -10.95
N LEU A 67 -48.22 -20.76 -10.02
CA LEU A 67 -49.27 -21.77 -9.89
C LEU A 67 -50.24 -21.38 -8.77
N THR A 68 -51.50 -21.11 -9.13
CA THR A 68 -52.55 -20.78 -8.15
C THR A 68 -53.17 -22.05 -7.57
N ILE A 69 -53.10 -22.17 -6.25
CA ILE A 69 -53.71 -23.25 -5.48
C ILE A 69 -55.07 -22.79 -4.98
N ALA A 70 -56.14 -23.33 -5.56
CA ALA A 70 -57.53 -23.05 -5.22
C ALA A 70 -58.20 -24.27 -4.56
N GLY A 71 -59.29 -24.05 -3.83
CA GLY A 71 -60.06 -25.12 -3.17
C GLY A 71 -59.47 -25.63 -1.84
N VAL A 72 -58.46 -24.94 -1.31
CA VAL A 72 -57.87 -25.20 0.02
C VAL A 72 -58.14 -23.99 0.94
N GLY A 73 -58.04 -24.18 2.26
CA GLY A 73 -58.28 -23.08 3.23
C GLY A 73 -57.36 -21.87 3.01
N ALA A 74 -57.79 -20.69 3.47
CA ALA A 74 -57.10 -19.41 3.24
C ALA A 74 -55.62 -19.36 3.70
N ARG A 75 -55.20 -20.29 4.58
CA ARG A 75 -53.81 -20.43 5.04
C ARG A 75 -52.89 -21.17 4.07
N MET A 76 -53.46 -21.96 3.16
CA MET A 76 -52.75 -22.81 2.19
C MET A 76 -53.03 -22.45 0.73
N GLY A 77 -54.05 -21.61 0.49
CA GLY A 77 -54.40 -21.11 -0.84
C GLY A 77 -53.59 -19.87 -1.23
N GLY A 78 -53.35 -19.71 -2.53
CA GLY A 78 -52.57 -18.60 -3.08
C GLY A 78 -51.77 -19.00 -4.31
N THR A 79 -51.07 -18.02 -4.90
CA THR A 79 -50.18 -18.23 -6.06
C THR A 79 -48.76 -18.47 -5.61
N ALA A 80 -48.23 -19.67 -5.85
CA ALA A 80 -46.86 -20.05 -5.52
C ALA A 80 -45.99 -20.11 -6.78
N LEU A 81 -44.72 -19.68 -6.67
CA LEU A 81 -43.75 -19.80 -7.75
C LEU A 81 -43.43 -21.27 -8.02
N VAL A 82 -43.46 -21.70 -9.27
CA VAL A 82 -42.98 -23.02 -9.68
C VAL A 82 -41.45 -22.99 -9.79
N SER A 83 -40.77 -23.72 -8.91
CA SER A 83 -39.30 -23.78 -8.87
C SER A 83 -38.72 -24.99 -9.61
N GLY A 84 -39.56 -25.93 -10.03
CA GLY A 84 -39.15 -27.08 -10.83
C GLY A 84 -40.34 -27.93 -11.23
N VAL A 85 -40.22 -28.60 -12.38
CA VAL A 85 -41.25 -29.49 -12.91
C VAL A 85 -40.61 -30.83 -13.23
N THR A 86 -41.26 -31.91 -12.81
CA THR A 86 -40.83 -33.28 -13.13
C THR A 86 -42.01 -34.02 -13.71
N HIS A 87 -41.89 -34.47 -14.96
CA HIS A 87 -42.89 -35.34 -15.58
C HIS A 87 -42.51 -36.80 -15.31
N VAL A 88 -43.48 -37.58 -14.84
CA VAL A 88 -43.35 -39.02 -14.62
C VAL A 88 -44.32 -39.70 -15.57
N LEU A 89 -43.79 -40.47 -16.51
CA LEU A 89 -44.56 -41.26 -17.46
C LEU A 89 -44.32 -42.74 -17.12
N THR A 90 -45.35 -43.42 -16.62
CA THR A 90 -45.24 -44.82 -16.20
C THR A 90 -46.56 -45.55 -16.45
N GLY A 91 -46.50 -46.72 -17.07
CA GLY A 91 -47.69 -47.54 -17.36
C GLY A 91 -48.76 -46.81 -18.20
N GLY A 92 -48.35 -45.94 -19.13
CA GLY A 92 -49.27 -45.12 -19.93
C GLY A 92 -49.91 -43.93 -19.19
N ASN A 93 -49.66 -43.77 -17.89
CA ASN A 93 -50.10 -42.62 -17.12
C ASN A 93 -49.02 -41.53 -17.09
N TRP A 94 -49.44 -40.28 -17.30
CA TRP A 94 -48.59 -39.11 -17.23
C TRP A 94 -48.98 -38.24 -16.04
N ILE A 95 -48.04 -38.05 -15.11
CA ILE A 95 -48.20 -37.20 -13.93
C ILE A 95 -47.15 -36.10 -13.99
N THR A 96 -47.58 -34.86 -13.80
CA THR A 96 -46.69 -33.71 -13.61
C THR A 96 -46.56 -33.43 -12.12
N LYS A 97 -45.32 -33.38 -11.62
CA LYS A 97 -44.97 -32.98 -10.26
C LYS A 97 -44.33 -31.61 -10.29
N ALA A 98 -45.01 -30.59 -9.80
CA ALA A 98 -44.48 -29.24 -9.63
C ALA A 98 -43.91 -29.05 -8.23
N ARG A 99 -42.69 -28.53 -8.14
CA ARG A 99 -42.08 -28.02 -6.91
C ARG A 99 -42.42 -26.55 -6.77
N LEU A 100 -42.86 -26.16 -5.58
CA LEU A 100 -43.31 -24.80 -5.29
C LEU A 100 -42.35 -24.09 -4.34
N GLY A 101 -42.18 -22.79 -4.57
CA GLY A 101 -41.38 -21.88 -3.76
C GLY A 101 -39.87 -22.04 -3.94
N LEU A 102 -39.13 -21.03 -3.49
CA LEU A 102 -37.67 -21.07 -3.36
C LEU A 102 -37.26 -21.53 -1.95
N PRO A 103 -36.08 -22.15 -1.80
CA PRO A 103 -35.51 -22.37 -0.47
C PRO A 103 -35.23 -21.01 0.21
N GLN A 104 -35.60 -20.94 1.50
CA GLN A 104 -35.50 -19.75 2.33
C GLN A 104 -34.04 -19.27 2.48
N ASP A 105 -33.11 -20.20 2.69
CA ASP A 105 -31.70 -19.90 2.84
C ASP A 105 -31.00 -19.76 1.48
N TRP A 106 -30.02 -18.85 1.40
CA TRP A 106 -29.05 -18.85 0.31
C TRP A 106 -27.99 -19.92 0.53
N ARG A 107 -27.32 -20.37 -0.54
CA ARG A 107 -26.21 -21.33 -0.41
C ARG A 107 -25.08 -20.80 0.49
N GLY A 108 -24.83 -19.49 0.49
CA GLY A 108 -23.85 -18.84 1.36
C GLY A 108 -24.33 -18.61 2.79
N ASP A 109 -25.59 -18.87 3.13
CA ASP A 109 -26.17 -18.61 4.46
C ASP A 109 -26.04 -19.80 5.43
N GLY A 110 -25.08 -20.70 5.17
CA GLY A 110 -24.81 -21.90 5.97
C GLY A 110 -24.65 -21.63 7.47
N ALA A 111 -24.95 -22.64 8.29
CA ALA A 111 -24.93 -22.52 9.74
C ALA A 111 -23.51 -22.26 10.26
N GLY A 112 -23.27 -21.04 10.74
CA GLY A 112 -22.03 -20.60 11.37
C GLY A 112 -22.24 -19.31 12.13
N VAL A 113 -21.39 -19.04 13.13
CA VAL A 113 -21.43 -17.82 13.96
C VAL A 113 -20.85 -16.62 13.19
N ALA A 114 -19.96 -16.87 12.22
CA ALA A 114 -19.35 -15.84 11.38
C ALA A 114 -20.22 -15.46 10.17
N ALA A 115 -20.09 -14.22 9.71
CA ALA A 115 -20.62 -13.83 8.41
C ALA A 115 -19.90 -14.64 7.30
N PRO A 116 -20.62 -15.08 6.25
CA PRO A 116 -19.97 -15.73 5.12
C PRO A 116 -19.03 -14.76 4.42
N GLY A 117 -17.83 -15.24 4.04
CA GLY A 117 -16.87 -14.46 3.26
C GLY A 117 -17.49 -13.92 1.97
N ALA A 118 -16.99 -12.78 1.50
CA ALA A 118 -17.55 -12.01 0.38
C ALA A 118 -19.07 -11.73 0.50
N GLY A 119 -19.58 -11.63 1.73
CA GLY A 119 -21.01 -11.44 2.02
C GLY A 119 -21.92 -12.60 1.55
N GLY A 120 -21.34 -13.75 1.19
CA GLY A 120 -22.03 -14.88 0.58
C GLY A 120 -22.52 -14.62 -0.85
N LEU A 121 -21.97 -13.61 -1.53
CA LEU A 121 -22.30 -13.26 -2.92
C LEU A 121 -21.47 -14.06 -3.92
N VAL A 122 -20.18 -14.22 -3.63
CA VAL A 122 -19.23 -14.97 -4.45
C VAL A 122 -18.49 -15.98 -3.58
N ALA A 123 -17.74 -16.88 -4.22
CA ALA A 123 -16.88 -17.81 -3.50
C ALA A 123 -15.76 -17.02 -2.82
N PRO A 124 -15.58 -17.14 -1.48
CA PRO A 124 -14.56 -16.40 -0.78
C PRO A 124 -13.16 -16.91 -1.11
N VAL A 125 -12.19 -16.00 -1.13
CA VAL A 125 -10.76 -16.32 -1.26
C VAL A 125 -10.12 -16.10 0.10
N GLN A 126 -9.69 -17.19 0.72
CA GLN A 126 -9.16 -17.17 2.08
C GLN A 126 -7.64 -17.18 2.09
N GLY A 127 -7.06 -16.47 3.06
CA GLY A 127 -5.62 -16.45 3.29
C GLY A 127 -4.86 -15.47 2.41
N LEU A 128 -3.54 -15.48 2.58
CA LEU A 128 -2.61 -14.60 1.87
C LEU A 128 -2.11 -15.30 0.60
N HIS A 129 -2.04 -14.53 -0.47
CA HIS A 129 -1.58 -14.97 -1.78
C HIS A 129 -0.31 -14.23 -2.15
N ILE A 130 0.49 -14.82 -3.03
CA ILE A 130 1.63 -14.16 -3.65
C ILE A 130 1.19 -13.67 -5.03
N GLY A 131 1.67 -12.49 -5.43
CA GLY A 131 1.50 -11.96 -6.77
C GLY A 131 2.74 -11.23 -7.25
N THR A 132 2.78 -10.90 -8.54
CA THR A 132 3.82 -10.07 -9.14
C THR A 132 3.25 -8.75 -9.61
N VAL A 133 3.94 -7.64 -9.38
CA VAL A 133 3.48 -6.31 -9.82
C VAL A 133 3.54 -6.23 -11.35
N ALA A 134 2.41 -5.92 -11.99
CA ALA A 134 2.30 -5.79 -13.44
C ALA A 134 2.35 -4.32 -13.90
N ALA A 135 1.69 -3.42 -13.18
CA ALA A 135 1.67 -1.99 -13.49
C ALA A 135 1.47 -1.13 -12.23
N LEU A 136 2.05 0.07 -12.24
CA LEU A 136 1.91 1.06 -11.15
C LEU A 136 0.95 2.20 -11.46
N LEU A 137 0.61 2.36 -12.74
CA LEU A 137 -0.25 3.42 -13.25
C LEU A 137 -1.28 2.78 -14.17
N ASP A 138 -2.47 3.38 -14.22
CA ASP A 138 -3.54 3.00 -15.13
C ASP A 138 -3.68 4.04 -16.25
N PRO A 139 -2.89 3.93 -17.33
CA PRO A 139 -2.90 4.93 -18.41
C PRO A 139 -4.15 4.87 -19.30
N GLY A 140 -5.02 3.86 -19.13
CA GLY A 140 -6.14 3.59 -20.03
C GLY A 140 -7.49 3.49 -19.34
N ASP A 141 -7.61 3.99 -18.10
CA ASP A 141 -8.82 3.87 -17.26
C ASP A 141 -9.36 2.42 -17.19
N SER A 142 -8.44 1.46 -17.17
CA SER A 142 -8.72 0.02 -17.10
C SER A 142 -9.04 -0.45 -15.68
N ASN A 143 -8.81 0.41 -14.68
CA ASN A 143 -9.13 0.16 -13.30
C ASN A 143 -10.65 0.30 -13.07
N PRO A 144 -11.37 -0.81 -12.81
CA PRO A 144 -12.81 -0.77 -12.62
C PRO A 144 -13.24 0.05 -11.39
N PHE A 145 -12.31 0.38 -10.49
CA PHE A 145 -12.56 1.20 -9.30
C PHE A 145 -12.35 2.70 -9.53
N GLY A 146 -11.76 3.12 -10.65
CA GLY A 146 -11.43 4.53 -10.93
C GLY A 146 -10.45 5.15 -9.92
N ASP A 147 -9.73 4.33 -9.15
CA ASP A 147 -8.82 4.77 -8.09
C ASP A 147 -7.38 4.71 -8.58
N ALA A 148 -6.83 5.87 -8.95
CA ALA A 148 -5.46 6.01 -9.45
C ALA A 148 -4.38 5.63 -8.41
N THR A 149 -4.74 5.37 -7.15
CA THR A 149 -3.80 4.94 -6.11
C THR A 149 -3.57 3.42 -6.08
N MET A 150 -4.38 2.66 -6.81
CA MET A 150 -4.23 1.21 -6.90
C MET A 150 -3.09 0.81 -7.84
N ILE A 151 -2.47 -0.32 -7.56
CA ILE A 151 -1.47 -0.95 -8.42
C ILE A 151 -2.02 -2.24 -9.01
N GLN A 152 -1.58 -2.60 -10.20
CA GLN A 152 -1.99 -3.84 -10.85
C GLN A 152 -1.04 -4.97 -10.45
N VAL A 153 -1.61 -6.07 -9.96
CA VAL A 153 -0.89 -7.28 -9.58
C VAL A 153 -1.40 -8.47 -10.36
N GLN A 154 -0.50 -9.39 -10.69
CA GLN A 154 -0.80 -10.64 -11.35
C GLN A 154 -0.62 -11.79 -10.37
N LEU A 155 -1.68 -12.59 -10.17
CA LEU A 155 -1.62 -13.75 -9.29
C LEU A 155 -1.27 -15.01 -10.10
N PRO A 156 -0.47 -15.94 -9.56
CA PRO A 156 -0.12 -17.21 -10.20
C PRO A 156 -1.27 -18.24 -10.09
N LEU A 157 -2.49 -17.80 -10.36
CA LEU A 157 -3.67 -18.66 -10.44
C LEU A 157 -3.77 -19.27 -11.83
N SER A 158 -4.45 -20.41 -11.96
CA SER A 158 -4.65 -21.08 -13.24
C SER A 158 -5.39 -20.16 -14.24
N GLY A 159 -4.69 -19.72 -15.28
CA GLY A 159 -5.21 -18.89 -16.37
C GLY A 159 -4.09 -18.54 -17.34
N ASP A 160 -4.41 -18.45 -18.64
CA ASP A 160 -3.50 -17.97 -19.68
C ASP A 160 -4.20 -16.86 -20.49
N PRO A 161 -3.84 -15.57 -20.32
CA PRO A 161 -2.81 -15.07 -19.40
C PRO A 161 -3.22 -15.16 -17.92
N PRO A 162 -2.27 -15.16 -16.97
CA PRO A 162 -2.57 -15.17 -15.55
C PRO A 162 -3.37 -13.93 -15.13
N VAL A 163 -4.29 -14.10 -14.18
CA VAL A 163 -5.26 -13.08 -13.78
C VAL A 163 -4.58 -11.84 -13.21
N ALA A 164 -4.87 -10.68 -13.81
CA ALA A 164 -4.44 -9.37 -13.33
C ALA A 164 -5.57 -8.66 -12.59
N LEU A 165 -5.26 -8.07 -11.44
CA LEU A 165 -6.21 -7.39 -10.56
C LEU A 165 -5.63 -6.04 -10.11
N TRP A 166 -6.49 -5.03 -10.02
CA TRP A 166 -6.14 -3.75 -9.39
C TRP A 166 -6.32 -3.86 -7.89
N ALA A 167 -5.26 -3.62 -7.13
CA ALA A 167 -5.21 -3.77 -5.69
C ALA A 167 -4.77 -2.49 -5.00
N ARG A 168 -5.37 -2.20 -3.84
CA ARG A 168 -4.90 -1.13 -2.96
C ARG A 168 -3.53 -1.49 -2.40
N PHE A 169 -2.69 -0.51 -2.10
CA PHE A 169 -1.39 -0.73 -1.48
C PHE A 169 -1.39 -0.25 -0.02
N ALA A 170 -1.10 -1.15 0.92
CA ALA A 170 -1.00 -0.81 2.33
C ALA A 170 0.34 -0.11 2.60
N GLN A 171 0.28 1.12 3.12
CA GLN A 171 1.46 1.92 3.47
C GLN A 171 1.57 2.07 5.00
N PRO A 172 2.78 2.09 5.57
CA PRO A 172 2.97 2.32 7.01
C PRO A 172 2.38 3.65 7.50
N HIS A 173 2.38 4.69 6.65
CA HIS A 173 1.78 5.98 6.93
C HIS A 173 1.24 6.60 5.63
N ALA A 174 -0.06 6.89 5.58
CA ALA A 174 -0.72 7.56 4.46
C ALA A 174 -1.70 8.59 5.00
N THR A 175 -1.53 9.86 4.60
CA THR A 175 -2.44 10.96 4.89
C THR A 175 -2.51 11.91 3.69
N ALA A 176 -3.38 12.92 3.74
CA ALA A 176 -3.50 13.90 2.67
C ALA A 176 -2.16 14.59 2.43
N SER A 177 -1.59 14.42 1.23
CA SER A 177 -0.33 15.02 0.77
C SER A 177 0.93 14.70 1.60
N ALA A 178 0.90 13.68 2.48
CA ALA A 178 2.07 13.23 3.24
C ALA A 178 2.01 11.72 3.53
N GLY A 179 3.16 11.06 3.63
CA GLY A 179 3.21 9.62 3.85
C GLY A 179 4.61 9.02 3.69
N ILE A 180 4.69 7.72 3.90
CA ILE A 180 5.85 6.88 3.56
C ILE A 180 5.53 6.18 2.25
N GLN A 181 6.11 6.67 1.15
CA GLN A 181 5.85 6.16 -0.19
C GLN A 181 7.04 5.34 -0.71
N PHE A 182 6.95 4.02 -0.54
CA PHE A 182 7.83 3.04 -1.19
C PHE A 182 6.94 2.06 -1.95
N LEU A 183 6.64 2.40 -3.21
CA LEU A 183 5.92 1.50 -4.09
C LEU A 183 6.87 0.39 -4.56
N PRO A 184 6.40 -0.86 -4.66
CA PRO A 184 7.18 -1.93 -5.25
C PRO A 184 7.44 -1.67 -6.74
N GLU A 185 8.46 -2.33 -7.29
CA GLU A 185 8.78 -2.22 -8.70
C GLU A 185 7.97 -3.20 -9.57
N ILE A 186 7.86 -2.90 -10.86
CA ILE A 186 7.25 -3.84 -11.82
C ILE A 186 8.09 -5.12 -11.84
N GLY A 187 7.43 -6.26 -11.67
CA GLY A 187 8.05 -7.58 -11.56
C GLY A 187 8.36 -8.02 -10.13
N ASP A 188 8.18 -7.14 -9.12
CA ASP A 188 8.41 -7.52 -7.73
C ASP A 188 7.34 -8.47 -7.20
N GLU A 189 7.78 -9.35 -6.31
CA GLU A 189 6.92 -10.29 -5.61
C GLU A 189 6.26 -9.59 -4.41
N VAL A 190 4.94 -9.68 -4.31
CA VAL A 190 4.14 -9.02 -3.28
C VAL A 190 3.16 -9.97 -2.62
N VAL A 191 2.82 -9.69 -1.36
CA VAL A 191 1.74 -10.39 -0.63
C VAL A 191 0.42 -9.68 -0.88
N VAL A 192 -0.56 -10.43 -1.36
CA VAL A 192 -1.92 -9.97 -1.63
C VAL A 192 -2.89 -10.62 -0.63
N GLY A 193 -3.67 -9.80 0.05
CA GLY A 193 -4.82 -10.20 0.85
C GLY A 193 -6.13 -9.71 0.20
N PHE A 194 -7.25 -10.16 0.74
CA PHE A 194 -8.58 -9.79 0.27
C PHE A 194 -9.43 -9.34 1.46
N PHE A 195 -10.00 -8.14 1.39
CA PHE A 195 -10.86 -7.65 2.47
C PHE A 195 -12.14 -8.49 2.55
N SER A 196 -12.48 -8.99 3.74
CA SER A 196 -13.62 -9.90 3.98
C SER A 196 -13.63 -11.16 3.10
N ASP A 197 -12.45 -11.65 2.72
CA ASP A 197 -12.27 -12.76 1.79
C ASP A 197 -12.96 -12.53 0.43
N ASP A 198 -13.18 -11.26 0.02
CA ASP A 198 -13.82 -10.91 -1.24
C ASP A 198 -12.77 -10.83 -2.37
N PRO A 199 -12.82 -11.71 -3.38
CA PRO A 199 -11.91 -11.65 -4.54
C PRO A 199 -11.92 -10.31 -5.28
N ALA A 200 -13.02 -9.55 -5.18
CA ALA A 200 -13.14 -8.23 -5.78
C ALA A 200 -12.50 -7.12 -4.94
N ALA A 201 -11.93 -7.42 -3.78
CA ALA A 201 -11.33 -6.43 -2.89
C ALA A 201 -9.87 -6.76 -2.51
N PRO A 202 -8.95 -6.84 -3.49
CA PRO A 202 -7.56 -7.14 -3.22
C PRO A 202 -6.82 -5.95 -2.59
N VAL A 203 -5.88 -6.28 -1.70
CA VAL A 203 -4.95 -5.35 -1.07
C VAL A 203 -3.56 -5.96 -1.03
N VAL A 204 -2.57 -5.22 -1.50
CA VAL A 204 -1.16 -5.54 -1.33
C VAL A 204 -0.71 -5.10 0.05
N LEU A 205 -0.18 -6.05 0.83
CA LEU A 205 0.25 -5.83 2.21
C LEU A 205 1.73 -5.45 2.30
N GLY A 206 2.54 -5.82 1.31
CA GLY A 206 3.97 -5.55 1.26
C GLY A 206 4.67 -6.35 0.16
N ALA A 207 5.95 -6.08 -0.03
CA ALA A 207 6.84 -6.77 -0.95
C ALA A 207 7.66 -7.86 -0.25
N LEU A 208 8.09 -8.87 -1.00
CA LEU A 208 8.88 -9.99 -0.53
C LEU A 208 10.22 -10.06 -1.27
N HIS A 209 11.26 -10.43 -0.51
CA HIS A 209 12.49 -10.93 -1.11
C HIS A 209 12.32 -12.41 -1.48
N SER A 210 12.95 -12.81 -2.58
CA SER A 210 12.91 -14.20 -3.08
C SER A 210 14.30 -14.63 -3.56
N GLY A 211 14.43 -15.86 -4.04
CA GLY A 211 15.70 -16.32 -4.65
C GLY A 211 16.10 -15.50 -5.89
N LYS A 212 15.16 -14.82 -6.53
CA LYS A 212 15.41 -13.90 -7.66
C LYS A 212 15.60 -12.46 -7.20
N ILE A 213 14.85 -12.04 -6.18
CA ILE A 213 14.88 -10.68 -5.61
C ILE A 213 15.65 -10.71 -4.30
N ALA A 214 16.98 -10.61 -4.40
CA ALA A 214 17.85 -10.67 -3.23
C ALA A 214 17.67 -9.45 -2.32
N ARG A 215 17.94 -9.65 -1.02
CA ARG A 215 18.11 -8.54 -0.07
C ARG A 215 19.30 -7.68 -0.47
N ALA A 216 19.21 -6.38 -0.21
CA ALA A 216 20.35 -5.46 -0.39
C ALA A 216 21.58 -5.89 0.44
N ARG A 217 21.36 -6.59 1.57
CA ARG A 217 22.41 -7.15 2.42
C ARG A 217 22.06 -8.58 2.84
N PRO A 218 23.04 -9.49 2.95
CA PRO A 218 22.82 -10.80 3.53
C PRO A 218 22.42 -10.67 5.01
N ALA A 219 21.60 -11.60 5.50
CA ALA A 219 21.34 -11.69 6.93
C ALA A 219 22.58 -12.22 7.65
N THR A 220 22.86 -11.64 8.82
CA THR A 220 23.87 -12.11 9.76
C THR A 220 23.18 -12.59 11.04
N GLU A 221 23.80 -13.49 11.81
CA GLU A 221 23.20 -14.01 13.05
C GLU A 221 22.91 -12.92 14.07
N LYS A 222 23.79 -11.92 14.17
CA LYS A 222 23.64 -10.82 15.11
C LYS A 222 22.72 -9.70 14.63
N ASN A 223 22.48 -9.60 13.31
CA ASN A 223 21.62 -8.58 12.71
C ASN A 223 21.94 -7.13 13.13
N GLU A 224 23.24 -6.80 13.18
CA GLU A 224 23.75 -5.51 13.66
C GLU A 224 23.54 -4.38 12.63
N LEU A 225 23.49 -4.71 11.34
CA LEU A 225 23.31 -3.72 10.26
C LEU A 225 21.85 -3.65 9.82
N LYS A 226 21.23 -2.49 10.04
CA LYS A 226 19.87 -2.17 9.59
C LYS A 226 19.91 -1.01 8.61
N GLY A 227 18.91 -0.87 7.77
CA GLY A 227 18.89 0.25 6.84
C GLY A 227 17.83 0.20 5.77
N LEU A 228 17.81 1.28 5.01
CA LEU A 228 16.97 1.48 3.84
C LEU A 228 17.91 1.59 2.63
N THR A 229 17.58 0.94 1.53
CA THR A 229 18.33 1.04 0.28
C THR A 229 17.36 1.09 -0.87
N THR A 230 17.43 2.13 -1.69
CA THR A 230 16.60 2.27 -2.89
C THR A 230 17.22 1.51 -4.06
N ARG A 231 16.44 1.26 -5.12
CA ARG A 231 16.91 0.63 -6.36
C ARG A 231 18.14 1.29 -6.98
N SER A 232 18.28 2.61 -6.85
CA SER A 232 19.43 3.35 -7.39
C SER A 232 20.67 3.30 -6.49
N GLY A 233 20.61 2.66 -5.33
CA GLY A 233 21.72 2.56 -4.38
C GLY A 233 21.84 3.73 -3.41
N LEU A 234 20.81 4.58 -3.27
CA LEU A 234 20.75 5.52 -2.14
C LEU A 234 20.50 4.72 -0.86
N SER A 235 21.30 4.95 0.18
CA SER A 235 21.18 4.17 1.42
C SER A 235 21.28 5.00 2.69
N ILE A 236 20.54 4.55 3.70
CA ILE A 236 20.62 4.99 5.09
C ILE A 236 20.90 3.75 5.92
N THR A 237 21.98 3.73 6.69
CA THR A 237 22.47 2.57 7.42
C THR A 237 22.65 2.88 8.88
N PHE A 238 22.21 1.95 9.71
CA PHE A 238 22.42 1.92 11.15
C PHE A 238 23.28 0.69 11.46
N ASP A 239 24.40 0.92 12.10
CA ASP A 239 25.25 -0.12 12.69
C ASP A 239 25.01 -0.11 14.20
N ASP A 240 24.28 -1.11 14.70
CA ASP A 240 23.92 -1.22 16.12
C ASP A 240 25.09 -1.73 16.99
N ASP A 241 26.13 -2.33 16.40
CA ASP A 241 27.33 -2.78 17.12
C ASP A 241 28.20 -1.56 17.46
N LYS A 242 28.54 -0.78 16.44
CA LYS A 242 29.42 0.40 16.53
C LYS A 242 28.69 1.72 16.76
N LYS A 243 27.35 1.70 16.73
CA LYS A 243 26.48 2.88 16.83
C LYS A 243 26.83 3.93 15.76
N ILE A 244 26.89 3.48 14.50
CA ILE A 244 27.19 4.33 13.35
C ILE A 244 25.93 4.57 12.54
N LEU A 245 25.68 5.83 12.17
CA LEU A 245 24.65 6.21 11.21
C LEU A 245 25.30 6.76 9.94
N THR A 246 25.04 6.12 8.80
CA THR A 246 25.62 6.48 7.50
C THR A 246 24.54 6.76 6.47
N LEU A 247 24.61 7.92 5.80
CA LEU A 247 23.88 8.23 4.58
C LEU A 247 24.85 8.16 3.41
N LEU A 248 24.50 7.42 2.36
CA LEU A 248 25.39 7.19 1.22
C LEU A 248 24.63 7.25 -0.10
N THR A 249 25.19 7.98 -1.07
CA THR A 249 24.74 7.99 -2.45
C THR A 249 25.57 7.03 -3.31
N PRO A 250 25.05 6.49 -4.43
CA PRO A 250 25.80 5.58 -5.29
C PRO A 250 27.06 6.22 -5.89
N GLY A 251 27.09 7.55 -6.02
CA GLY A 251 28.29 8.26 -6.47
C GLY A 251 29.40 8.30 -5.42
N GLY A 252 29.08 8.16 -4.13
CA GLY A 252 30.05 8.23 -3.04
C GLY A 252 29.98 9.49 -2.17
N HIS A 253 28.97 10.35 -2.31
CA HIS A 253 28.68 11.34 -1.26
C HIS A 253 28.25 10.61 0.00
N SER A 254 28.82 10.98 1.15
CA SER A 254 28.48 10.36 2.42
C SER A 254 28.38 11.35 3.57
N VAL A 255 27.50 11.01 4.52
CA VAL A 255 27.43 11.59 5.86
C VAL A 255 27.54 10.44 6.85
N GLU A 256 28.48 10.51 7.78
CA GLU A 256 28.70 9.48 8.80
C GLU A 256 28.74 10.13 10.20
N MET A 257 27.94 9.58 11.11
CA MET A 257 27.96 9.87 12.55
C MET A 257 28.43 8.60 13.26
N ASN A 258 29.58 8.68 13.94
CA ASN A 258 30.25 7.53 14.53
C ASN A 258 30.55 7.77 16.02
N ASP A 259 29.82 7.09 16.89
CA ASP A 259 29.98 7.23 18.35
C ASP A 259 31.25 6.55 18.87
N ASP A 260 31.74 5.51 18.18
CA ASP A 260 32.98 4.80 18.56
C ASP A 260 34.21 5.68 18.38
N THR A 261 34.34 6.35 17.23
CA THR A 261 35.43 7.31 16.99
C THR A 261 35.12 8.70 17.54
N LYS A 262 33.84 8.98 17.87
CA LYS A 262 33.31 10.29 18.27
C LYS A 262 33.49 11.32 17.16
N GLU A 263 33.17 10.93 15.94
CA GLU A 263 33.38 11.74 14.73
C GLU A 263 32.09 11.92 13.93
N LEU A 264 31.91 13.13 13.40
CA LEU A 264 30.98 13.44 12.31
C LEU A 264 31.81 13.71 11.06
N HIS A 265 31.54 12.98 9.98
CA HIS A 265 32.29 13.09 8.74
C HIS A 265 31.36 13.28 7.53
N LEU A 266 31.58 14.36 6.79
CA LEU A 266 30.87 14.67 5.55
C LEU A 266 31.86 14.64 4.38
N LYS A 267 31.53 13.91 3.32
CA LYS A 267 32.40 13.75 2.16
C LYS A 267 31.63 13.85 0.86
N ASP A 268 32.23 14.53 -0.11
CA ASP A 268 31.75 14.53 -1.49
C ASP A 268 32.57 13.65 -2.43
N LEU A 269 32.10 13.53 -3.69
CA LEU A 269 32.79 12.75 -4.72
C LEU A 269 34.14 13.34 -5.15
N THR A 270 34.32 14.65 -4.99
CA THR A 270 35.51 15.36 -5.48
C THR A 270 36.63 15.40 -4.44
N GLY A 271 36.40 14.80 -3.28
CA GLY A 271 37.38 14.69 -2.19
C GLY A 271 37.37 15.86 -1.23
N ASN A 272 36.33 16.71 -1.25
CA ASN A 272 36.11 17.72 -0.22
C ASN A 272 35.51 17.06 1.02
N THR A 273 35.96 17.47 2.20
CA THR A 273 35.55 16.86 3.47
C THR A 273 35.33 17.89 4.57
N LEU A 274 34.36 17.62 5.43
CA LEU A 274 34.19 18.30 6.72
C LEU A 274 34.20 17.23 7.81
N THR A 275 35.15 17.32 8.74
CA THR A 275 35.29 16.38 9.86
C THR A 275 35.17 17.13 11.17
N MET A 276 34.30 16.67 12.07
CA MET A 276 34.24 17.13 13.46
C MET A 276 34.60 15.96 14.35
N ALA A 277 35.71 16.07 15.08
CA ALA A 277 36.27 15.01 15.90
C ALA A 277 36.67 15.55 17.28
N GLN A 278 37.09 14.66 18.18
CA GLN A 278 37.59 15.06 19.50
C GLN A 278 38.79 16.02 19.42
N ALA A 279 39.61 15.91 18.37
CA ALA A 279 40.77 16.79 18.15
C ALA A 279 40.40 18.19 17.63
N GLY A 280 39.19 18.38 17.09
CA GLY A 280 38.74 19.65 16.53
C GLY A 280 37.91 19.48 15.25
N VAL A 281 37.79 20.57 14.48
CA VAL A 281 37.03 20.61 13.22
C VAL A 281 37.99 20.88 12.06
N THR A 282 37.92 20.07 11.01
CA THR A 282 38.68 20.26 9.77
C THR A 282 37.75 20.42 8.58
N LEU A 283 38.03 21.43 7.75
CA LEU A 283 37.35 21.67 6.48
C LEU A 283 38.40 21.66 5.37
N GLU A 284 38.32 20.68 4.48
CA GLU A 284 39.27 20.51 3.39
C GLU A 284 38.55 20.60 2.03
N SER A 285 39.11 21.40 1.14
CA SER A 285 38.69 21.51 -0.25
C SER A 285 39.84 21.14 -1.18
N LYS A 286 39.57 20.32 -2.20
CA LYS A 286 40.51 20.05 -3.30
C LYS A 286 40.50 21.15 -4.36
N GLY A 287 39.47 21.99 -4.36
CA GLY A 287 39.34 23.14 -5.24
C GLY A 287 39.43 24.46 -4.47
N THR A 288 38.73 25.47 -4.98
CA THR A 288 38.62 26.78 -4.31
C THR A 288 37.70 26.70 -3.10
N LEU A 289 38.09 27.35 -1.99
CA LEU A 289 37.23 27.59 -0.83
C LEU A 289 36.88 29.07 -0.74
N ASP A 290 35.67 29.43 -1.15
CA ASP A 290 35.15 30.81 -1.12
C ASP A 290 34.34 31.07 0.16
N LEU A 291 34.72 32.08 0.94
CA LEU A 291 33.98 32.54 2.13
C LEU A 291 33.43 33.96 1.87
N LYS A 292 32.16 34.06 1.48
CA LYS A 292 31.50 35.33 1.11
C LYS A 292 30.30 35.59 2.02
N ALA A 293 30.18 36.81 2.57
CA ALA A 293 29.03 37.21 3.37
C ALA A 293 28.64 38.67 3.08
N GLN A 294 27.33 38.97 3.14
CA GLN A 294 26.82 40.35 3.10
C GLN A 294 27.01 41.05 4.46
N GLY A 295 26.96 40.28 5.55
CA GLY A 295 27.25 40.74 6.90
C GLY A 295 28.73 40.55 7.27
N ALA A 296 29.03 40.63 8.57
CA ALA A 296 30.39 40.46 9.07
C ALA A 296 30.83 38.98 9.05
N VAL A 297 32.06 38.72 8.62
CA VAL A 297 32.79 37.46 8.85
C VAL A 297 33.77 37.71 9.99
N THR A 298 33.60 37.01 11.13
CA THR A 298 34.49 37.13 12.29
C THR A 298 35.27 35.84 12.48
N ILE A 299 36.60 35.94 12.52
CA ILE A 299 37.51 34.82 12.78
C ILE A 299 38.34 35.20 14.01
N SER A 300 38.25 34.40 15.07
CA SER A 300 38.91 34.67 16.35
C SER A 300 39.36 33.39 17.04
N SER A 301 40.53 33.42 17.66
CA SER A 301 41.02 32.40 18.57
C SER A 301 41.38 33.05 19.91
N THR A 302 40.96 32.46 21.03
CA THR A 302 41.14 33.05 22.37
C THR A 302 42.50 32.73 22.96
N SER A 303 42.98 31.51 22.78
CA SER A 303 44.21 30.98 23.38
C SER A 303 45.20 30.41 22.37
N GLY A 304 44.82 30.37 21.09
CA GLY A 304 45.66 29.84 20.02
C GLY A 304 45.85 30.84 18.89
N ASP A 305 46.59 30.44 17.88
CA ASP A 305 46.95 31.32 16.77
C ASP A 305 45.92 31.27 15.64
N VAL A 306 45.71 32.40 14.97
CA VAL A 306 45.06 32.45 13.66
C VAL A 306 46.17 32.58 12.61
N THR A 307 46.46 31.48 11.92
CA THR A 307 47.52 31.43 10.91
C THR A 307 46.93 31.43 9.51
N ALA A 308 47.38 32.37 8.66
CA ALA A 308 47.06 32.39 7.23
C ALA A 308 48.33 32.15 6.42
N LYS A 309 48.35 31.09 5.60
CA LYS A 309 49.46 30.72 4.72
C LYS A 309 48.94 30.49 3.31
N GLY A 310 49.71 30.90 2.32
CA GLY A 310 49.40 30.70 0.91
C GLY A 310 50.54 31.26 0.06
N LEU A 311 50.49 31.03 -1.25
CA LEU A 311 51.43 31.66 -2.18
C LEU A 311 51.32 33.19 -2.13
N ASN A 312 50.10 33.71 -2.00
CA ASN A 312 49.80 35.12 -1.79
C ASN A 312 48.68 35.24 -0.74
N VAL A 313 48.75 36.29 0.08
CA VAL A 313 47.66 36.69 0.99
C VAL A 313 47.31 38.15 0.70
N THR A 314 46.11 38.39 0.17
CA THR A 314 45.63 39.73 -0.18
C THR A 314 44.55 40.16 0.81
N LEU A 315 44.71 41.33 1.43
CA LEU A 315 43.74 41.94 2.31
C LEU A 315 43.32 43.29 1.71
N ASP A 316 42.09 43.37 1.21
CA ASP A 316 41.52 44.57 0.59
C ASP A 316 40.29 45.03 1.38
N GLY A 317 40.39 46.22 1.99
CA GLY A 317 39.31 46.83 2.74
C GLY A 317 39.00 48.21 2.17
N SER A 318 37.82 48.39 1.60
CA SER A 318 37.44 49.65 0.93
C SER A 318 37.41 50.87 1.84
N VAL A 319 37.15 50.67 3.14
CA VAL A 319 37.21 51.73 4.17
C VAL A 319 38.55 51.72 4.90
N GLY A 320 39.09 50.53 5.21
CA GLY A 320 40.41 50.39 5.80
C GLY A 320 40.68 48.98 6.33
N VAL A 321 41.96 48.71 6.60
CA VAL A 321 42.44 47.46 7.21
C VAL A 321 43.13 47.82 8.54
N LYS A 322 42.74 47.16 9.64
CA LYS A 322 43.31 47.39 10.97
C LYS A 322 44.00 46.13 11.48
N ALA A 323 45.33 46.18 11.59
CA ALA A 323 46.14 45.16 12.24
C ALA A 323 46.71 45.73 13.56
N LYS A 324 46.48 45.05 14.69
CA LYS A 324 46.94 45.46 16.02
C LYS A 324 47.66 44.30 16.70
N GLY A 325 48.93 44.48 17.04
CA GLY A 325 49.68 43.59 17.92
C GLY A 325 49.66 44.12 19.36
N GLY A 326 49.30 43.28 20.33
CA GLY A 326 49.24 43.66 21.74
C GLY A 326 50.63 43.78 22.38
N ALA A 327 51.49 42.79 22.13
CA ALA A 327 52.88 42.79 22.59
C ALA A 327 53.85 43.22 21.48
N THR A 328 53.70 42.65 20.27
CA THR A 328 54.55 42.93 19.11
C THR A 328 53.74 42.88 17.82
N SER A 329 54.22 43.61 16.81
CA SER A 329 53.78 43.51 15.41
C SER A 329 55.03 43.50 14.53
N GLU A 330 55.17 42.52 13.63
CA GLU A 330 56.31 42.42 12.73
C GLU A 330 55.83 42.36 11.27
N LEU A 331 56.52 43.09 10.39
CA LEU A 331 56.37 43.01 8.94
C LEU A 331 57.74 42.70 8.34
N SER A 332 57.94 41.46 7.87
CA SER A 332 59.22 41.00 7.31
C SER A 332 59.04 40.35 5.93
N ALA A 333 60.02 40.56 5.06
CA ALA A 333 60.09 39.93 3.74
C ALA A 333 61.55 39.55 3.43
N GLY A 334 61.78 38.40 2.78
CA GLY A 334 63.11 38.01 2.31
C GLY A 334 63.61 38.85 1.11
N GLY A 335 62.70 39.57 0.45
CA GLY A 335 62.98 40.50 -0.64
C GLY A 335 62.67 41.95 -0.26
N GLN A 336 62.01 42.69 -1.16
CA GLN A 336 61.64 44.09 -0.91
C GLN A 336 60.29 44.22 -0.19
N THR A 337 60.26 44.99 0.90
CA THR A 337 59.02 45.44 1.55
C THR A 337 58.67 46.85 1.09
N VAL A 338 57.46 47.07 0.57
CA VAL A 338 57.00 48.39 0.10
C VAL A 338 55.77 48.83 0.88
N VAL A 339 55.90 49.91 1.66
CA VAL A 339 54.79 50.53 2.40
C VAL A 339 54.49 51.89 1.76
N LYS A 340 53.27 52.08 1.24
CA LYS A 340 52.83 53.32 0.58
C LYS A 340 51.65 53.92 1.33
N GLY A 341 51.69 55.24 1.54
CA GLY A 341 50.60 56.04 2.09
C GLY A 341 50.90 57.52 1.90
N ALA A 342 49.86 58.36 1.90
CA ALA A 342 50.06 59.82 1.86
C ALA A 342 50.89 60.31 3.06
N MET A 343 50.77 59.61 4.20
CA MET A 343 51.56 59.83 5.40
C MET A 343 51.84 58.48 6.06
N VAL A 344 53.12 58.19 6.36
CA VAL A 344 53.56 57.01 7.11
C VAL A 344 54.24 57.50 8.38
N MET A 345 53.61 57.27 9.53
CA MET A 345 54.19 57.62 10.82
C MET A 345 54.92 56.41 11.40
N ILE A 346 56.23 56.54 11.58
CA ILE A 346 57.08 55.58 12.29
C ILE A 346 57.61 56.33 13.51
N ASN A 347 57.39 55.77 14.71
CA ASN A 347 57.89 56.31 15.97
C ASN A 347 58.78 55.28 16.63
#